data_AF-A0A7X5Q6G4-F1
#
_entry.id   AF-A0A7X5Q6G4-F1
#
_cell.length_a   1.000
_cell.length_b   1.000
_cell.length_c   1.000
_cell.angle_alpha   90.00
_cell.angle_beta   90.00
_cell.angle_gamma   90.00
#
_symmetry.space_group_name_H-M   'P 1'
#
loop_
_entity.id
_entity.type
_entity.pdbx_description
1 polymer ?
#
loop_
_entity_poly.entity_id
_entity_poly.type
_entity_poly.pdbx_seq_one_letter_code
_entity_poly.pdbx_strand_id
1 'polypeptide(L)'
;MKKTLVLMLCLVSVFGIGEEPWGKDAALVRNSEKNYDEDTKCRTPMLGPVAEVLIRFHQKVISPADGPRSYHKPSSSQYTLDAMRKYGFMGGFLLGCDRLMRENEDPWIYPVVLDEAGDTFKWDPVK
;
A
#
# COMPACT_ATOMS: atom_id res chain seq x y z
N MET A 1 -32.40 4.73 21.89
CA MET A 1 -32.43 5.24 20.50
C MET A 1 -31.04 5.54 19.93
N LYS A 2 -30.16 6.31 20.61
CA LYS A 2 -28.81 6.58 20.06
C LYS A 2 -27.91 5.33 19.97
N LYS A 3 -27.97 4.42 20.95
CA LYS A 3 -27.15 3.19 20.98
C LYS A 3 -27.56 2.17 19.90
N THR A 4 -28.85 2.08 19.60
CA THR A 4 -29.40 1.21 18.53
C THR A 4 -29.09 1.75 17.14
N LEU A 5 -29.03 3.08 16.96
CA LEU A 5 -28.59 3.69 15.71
C LEU A 5 -27.10 3.40 15.43
N VAL A 6 -26.24 3.51 16.45
CA VAL A 6 -24.81 3.16 16.33
C VAL A 6 -24.64 1.68 16.03
N LEU A 7 -25.39 0.80 16.70
CA LEU A 7 -25.34 -0.65 16.44
C LEU A 7 -25.81 -1.00 15.03
N MET A 8 -26.86 -0.34 14.52
CA MET A 8 -27.30 -0.51 13.13
C MET A 8 -26.31 0.05 12.13
N LEU A 9 -25.68 1.19 12.41
CA LEU A 9 -24.63 1.75 11.55
C LEU A 9 -23.43 0.79 11.45
N CYS A 10 -23.06 0.15 12.55
CA CYS A 10 -22.01 -0.87 12.61
C CYS A 10 -22.42 -2.20 11.95
N LEU A 11 -23.70 -2.58 11.97
CA LEU A 11 -24.18 -3.80 11.32
C LEU A 11 -24.31 -3.62 9.80
N VAL A 12 -24.76 -2.45 9.33
CA VAL A 12 -24.86 -2.14 7.90
C VAL A 12 -23.46 -2.09 7.25
N SER A 13 -22.45 -1.59 7.97
CA SER A 13 -21.07 -1.60 7.47
C SER A 13 -20.43 -2.98 7.42
N VAL A 14 -20.87 -3.93 8.24
CA VAL A 14 -20.35 -5.31 8.23
C VAL A 14 -20.99 -6.18 7.14
N PHE A 15 -22.27 -5.96 6.81
CA PHE A 15 -22.99 -6.76 5.81
C PHE A 15 -22.88 -6.26 4.36
N GLY A 16 -22.33 -5.07 4.12
CA GLY A 16 -22.22 -4.47 2.78
C GLY A 16 -20.96 -4.82 1.96
N ILE A 17 -20.05 -5.66 2.48
CA ILE A 17 -18.70 -5.90 1.90
C ILE A 17 -18.59 -7.28 1.22
N GLY A 18 -19.71 -7.85 0.75
CA GLY A 18 -19.73 -9.17 0.10
C GLY A 18 -19.38 -9.18 -1.39
N GLU A 19 -19.40 -8.01 -2.05
CA GLU A 19 -19.14 -7.87 -3.48
C GLU A 19 -17.68 -7.45 -3.72
N GLU A 20 -17.02 -8.04 -4.74
CA GLU A 20 -15.70 -7.59 -5.20
C GLU A 20 -15.82 -6.13 -5.69
N PRO A 21 -15.18 -5.16 -5.02
CA PRO A 21 -15.48 -3.74 -5.23
C PRO A 21 -15.13 -3.22 -6.64
N TRP A 22 -14.35 -3.97 -7.41
CA TRP A 22 -13.81 -3.55 -8.72
C TRP A 22 -14.11 -4.52 -9.86
N GLY A 23 -15.03 -5.47 -9.66
CA GLY A 23 -15.34 -6.49 -10.66
C GLY A 23 -14.17 -7.43 -10.98
N LYS A 24 -14.37 -8.32 -11.96
CA LYS A 24 -13.42 -9.40 -12.28
C LYS A 24 -12.11 -8.91 -12.89
N ASP A 25 -12.10 -7.72 -13.49
CA ASP A 25 -10.92 -7.19 -14.18
C ASP A 25 -9.80 -6.83 -13.20
N ALA A 26 -10.12 -6.49 -11.95
CA ALA A 26 -9.13 -6.28 -10.91
C ALA A 26 -8.34 -7.56 -10.57
N ALA A 27 -8.89 -8.75 -10.82
CA ALA A 27 -8.19 -10.01 -10.63
C ALA A 27 -7.12 -10.26 -11.71
N LEU A 28 -7.15 -9.54 -12.84
CA LEU A 28 -6.12 -9.60 -13.88
C LEU A 28 -4.89 -8.76 -13.53
N VAL A 29 -4.96 -7.92 -12.48
CA VAL A 29 -3.83 -7.13 -12.01
C VAL A 29 -2.75 -8.08 -11.51
N ARG A 30 -1.62 -8.10 -12.23
CA ARG A 30 -0.46 -8.91 -11.89
C ARG A 30 0.07 -8.50 -10.52
N ASN A 31 -0.11 -9.37 -9.52
CA ASN A 31 0.38 -9.13 -8.18
C ASN A 31 1.91 -9.33 -8.17
N SER A 32 2.65 -8.28 -8.53
CA SER A 32 4.11 -8.28 -8.72
C SER A 32 4.88 -8.16 -7.40
N GLU A 33 4.20 -7.94 -6.27
CA GLU A 33 4.86 -7.68 -4.99
C GLU A 33 5.08 -8.98 -4.19
N LYS A 34 6.28 -9.54 -4.30
CA LYS A 34 6.77 -10.59 -3.39
C LYS A 34 6.86 -10.05 -1.95
N ASN A 35 6.54 -10.92 -0.99
CA ASN A 35 6.48 -10.67 0.46
C ASN A 35 7.72 -9.94 1.01
N TYR A 36 7.57 -8.65 1.32
CA TYR A 36 8.45 -7.97 2.28
C TYR A 36 7.97 -8.26 3.69
N ASP A 37 8.93 -8.48 4.60
CA ASP A 37 8.79 -9.02 5.95
C ASP A 37 7.49 -8.58 6.64
N GLU A 38 6.50 -9.47 6.64
CA GLU A 38 5.16 -9.18 7.14
C GLU A 38 5.15 -9.04 8.68
N ASP A 39 6.19 -9.55 9.35
CA ASP A 39 6.27 -9.73 10.80
C ASP A 39 6.63 -8.44 11.56
N THR A 40 7.25 -7.46 10.89
CA THR A 40 7.60 -6.20 11.55
C THR A 40 6.44 -5.21 11.54
N LYS A 41 5.99 -4.76 12.72
CA LYS A 41 4.99 -3.69 12.88
C LYS A 41 5.64 -2.34 13.18
N CYS A 42 4.99 -1.25 12.76
CA CYS A 42 5.37 0.11 13.10
C CYS A 42 5.36 0.30 14.62
N ARG A 43 6.51 0.72 15.15
CA ARG A 43 6.74 0.88 16.60
C ARG A 43 6.06 2.11 17.19
N THR A 44 5.57 3.05 16.37
CA THR A 44 4.93 4.28 16.86
C THR A 44 3.59 3.93 17.51
N PRO A 45 3.41 4.22 18.82
CA PRO A 45 2.17 3.87 19.52
C PRO A 45 0.99 4.63 18.90
N MET A 46 -0.16 3.97 18.84
CA MET A 46 -1.44 4.47 18.30
C MET A 46 -1.43 4.79 16.79
N LEU A 47 -0.50 5.61 16.29
CA LEU A 47 -0.43 6.03 14.89
C LEU A 47 0.09 4.92 13.97
N GLY A 48 1.03 4.10 14.44
CA GLY A 48 1.62 3.02 13.64
C GLY A 48 0.55 2.03 13.14
N PRO A 49 -0.21 1.38 14.03
CA PRO A 49 -1.26 0.44 13.63
C PRO A 49 -2.33 1.06 12.73
N VAL A 50 -2.75 2.30 13.00
CA VAL A 50 -3.73 3.01 12.17
C VAL A 50 -3.17 3.25 10.77
N ALA A 51 -1.93 3.72 10.66
CA ALA A 51 -1.29 3.96 9.37
C ALA A 51 -1.11 2.67 8.57
N GLU A 52 -0.70 1.57 9.21
CA GLU A 52 -0.61 0.27 8.54
C GLU A 52 -1.96 -0.19 7.99
N VAL A 53 -3.03 -0.07 8.79
CA VAL A 53 -4.39 -0.42 8.33
C VAL A 53 -4.79 0.44 7.13
N LEU A 54 -4.51 1.74 7.15
CA LEU A 54 -4.83 2.64 6.03
C LEU A 54 -4.03 2.29 4.77
N ILE A 55 -2.72 2.02 4.89
CA ILE A 55 -1.90 1.61 3.75
C ILE A 55 -2.36 0.26 3.21
N ARG A 56 -2.63 -0.72 4.07
CA ARG A 56 -3.16 -2.04 3.65
C ARG A 56 -4.54 -1.92 3.03
N PHE A 57 -5.41 -1.04 3.53
CA PHE A 57 -6.70 -0.74 2.91
C PHE A 57 -6.51 -0.15 1.52
N HIS A 58 -5.61 0.83 1.37
CA HIS A 58 -5.28 1.38 0.06
C HIS A 58 -4.74 0.28 -0.89
N GLN A 59 -3.80 -0.55 -0.46
CA GLN A 59 -3.23 -1.63 -1.27
C GLN A 59 -4.26 -2.69 -1.69
N LYS A 60 -5.18 -3.07 -0.78
CA LYS A 60 -6.14 -4.16 -1.03
C LYS A 60 -7.45 -3.69 -1.66
N VAL A 61 -7.87 -2.45 -1.40
CA VAL A 61 -9.18 -1.94 -1.77
C VAL A 61 -9.10 -0.79 -2.75
N ILE A 62 -8.02 -0.02 -2.86
CA ILE A 62 -7.98 1.11 -3.82
C ILE A 62 -7.07 0.76 -5.01
N SER A 63 -5.86 0.30 -4.73
CA SER A 63 -4.83 -0.03 -5.73
C SER A 63 -5.31 -1.02 -6.81
N PRO A 64 -6.12 -2.06 -6.53
CA PRO A 64 -6.58 -2.98 -7.57
C PRO A 64 -7.47 -2.31 -8.62
N ALA A 65 -8.18 -1.24 -8.27
CA ALA A 65 -8.97 -0.44 -9.20
C ALA A 65 -8.09 0.34 -10.18
N ASP A 66 -6.96 0.85 -9.67
CA ASP A 66 -6.03 1.70 -10.39
C ASP A 66 -5.01 0.92 -11.24
N GLY A 67 -4.84 -0.36 -10.93
CA GLY A 67 -3.85 -1.23 -11.57
C GLY A 67 -2.40 -0.94 -11.16
N PRO A 68 -1.42 -1.66 -11.73
CA PRO A 68 -0.01 -1.52 -11.37
C PRO A 68 0.57 -0.26 -12.04
N ARG A 69 0.55 0.87 -11.32
CA ARG A 69 1.04 2.18 -11.84
C ARG A 69 2.38 2.64 -11.29
N SER A 70 2.96 1.93 -10.33
CA SER A 70 4.23 2.36 -9.74
C SER A 70 5.42 1.97 -10.63
N TYR A 71 6.33 2.92 -10.85
CA TYR A 71 7.60 2.71 -11.55
C TYR A 71 8.71 2.18 -10.65
N HIS A 72 8.42 2.02 -9.35
CA HIS A 72 9.37 1.60 -8.34
C HIS A 72 9.11 0.16 -7.87
N LYS A 73 10.19 -0.53 -7.49
CA LYS A 73 10.16 -1.80 -6.75
C LYS A 73 10.94 -1.68 -5.43
N PRO A 74 10.32 -1.99 -4.27
CA PRO A 74 8.88 -2.24 -4.07
C PRO A 74 8.00 -1.05 -4.50
N SER A 75 6.69 -1.22 -4.64
CA SER A 75 5.81 -0.08 -4.97
C SER A 75 5.92 1.00 -3.90
N SER A 76 5.59 2.24 -4.27
CA SER A 76 5.68 3.37 -3.34
C SER A 76 4.79 3.21 -2.09
N SER A 77 3.66 2.51 -2.20
CA SER A 77 2.81 2.16 -1.05
C SER A 77 3.50 1.17 -0.10
N GLN A 78 4.13 0.13 -0.65
CA GLN A 78 4.82 -0.90 0.12
C GLN A 78 6.12 -0.34 0.74
N TYR A 79 6.87 0.47 -0.01
CA TYR A 79 8.00 1.23 0.53
C TYR A 79 7.59 2.09 1.73
N THR A 80 6.47 2.81 1.63
CA THR A 80 5.97 3.64 2.74
C THR A 80 5.65 2.80 3.97
N LEU A 81 5.02 1.63 3.79
CA LEU A 81 4.75 0.69 4.87
C LEU A 81 6.05 0.20 5.53
N ASP A 82 7.03 -0.23 4.73
CA ASP A 82 8.32 -0.72 5.21
C ASP A 82 9.12 0.39 5.92
N ALA A 83 9.05 1.63 5.42
CA ALA A 83 9.70 2.78 6.02
C ALA A 83 9.04 3.16 7.35
N MET A 84 7.71 3.06 7.45
CA MET A 84 7.00 3.26 8.73
C MET A 84 7.33 2.17 9.74
N ARG A 85 7.46 0.92 9.30
CA ARG A 85 7.87 -0.20 10.15
C ARG A 85 9.29 -0.02 10.68
N LYS A 86 10.20 0.47 9.85
CA LYS A 86 11.61 0.68 10.19
C LYS A 86 11.88 1.95 11.01
N TYR A 87 11.37 3.09 10.56
CA TYR A 87 11.71 4.41 11.12
C TYR A 87 10.59 5.05 11.96
N GLY A 88 9.46 4.36 12.12
CA GLY A 88 8.27 4.90 12.78
C GLY A 88 7.39 5.72 11.84
N PHE A 89 6.19 6.08 12.31
CA PHE A 89 5.15 6.73 11.49
C PHE A 89 5.66 7.99 10.78
N MET A 90 6.25 8.94 11.51
CA MET A 90 6.68 10.22 10.93
C MET A 90 7.83 10.04 9.93
N GLY A 91 8.84 9.24 10.26
CA GLY A 91 9.98 8.98 9.37
C GLY A 91 9.53 8.27 8.10
N GLY A 92 8.69 7.23 8.24
CA GLY A 92 8.13 6.51 7.11
C GLY A 92 7.19 7.36 6.25
N PHE A 93 6.37 8.21 6.87
CA PHE A 93 5.48 9.12 6.16
C PHE A 93 6.26 10.12 5.30
N LEU A 94 7.28 10.76 5.88
CA LEU A 94 8.12 11.72 5.15
C LEU A 94 8.87 11.07 3.99
N LEU A 95 9.44 9.88 4.21
CA LEU A 95 10.12 9.11 3.15
C LEU A 95 9.15 8.66 2.05
N GLY A 96 7.91 8.27 2.42
CA GLY A 96 6.86 7.94 1.48
C GLY A 96 6.46 9.13 0.60
N CYS A 97 6.22 10.30 1.20
CA CYS A 97 5.94 11.54 0.47
C CYS A 97 7.08 11.93 -0.47
N ASP A 98 8.31 11.86 0.02
CA ASP A 98 9.51 12.16 -0.75
C ASP A 98 9.68 11.22 -1.96
N ARG A 99 9.37 9.92 -1.81
CA ARG A 99 9.33 8.98 -2.93
C ARG A 99 8.21 9.30 -3.93
N LEU A 100 7.00 9.62 -3.45
CA LEU A 100 5.88 9.99 -4.33
C LEU A 100 6.20 11.23 -5.18
N MET A 101 6.93 12.20 -4.64
CA MET A 101 7.39 13.37 -5.40
C MET A 101 8.38 13.01 -6.51
N ARG A 102 9.02 11.85 -6.43
CA ARG A 102 9.95 11.31 -7.45
C ARG A 102 9.33 10.21 -8.31
N GLU A 103 8.03 9.94 -8.16
CA GLU A 103 7.32 8.95 -8.96
C GLU A 103 7.19 9.44 -10.40
N ASN A 104 8.00 8.89 -11.29
CA ASN A 104 7.98 9.15 -12.72
C ASN A 104 8.66 8.00 -13.48
N GLU A 105 8.57 8.01 -14.81
CA GLU A 105 9.15 6.99 -15.70
C GLU A 105 10.65 7.19 -15.99
N ASP A 106 11.24 8.33 -15.64
CA ASP A 106 12.64 8.66 -15.97
C ASP A 106 13.62 7.71 -15.24
N PRO A 107 14.42 6.89 -15.94
CA PRO A 107 15.30 5.92 -15.31
C PRO A 107 16.48 6.54 -14.55
N TRP A 108 16.76 7.83 -14.75
CA TRP A 108 17.91 8.49 -14.15
C TRP A 108 17.81 8.47 -12.60
N ILE A 109 18.96 8.26 -11.92
CA ILE A 109 19.17 8.18 -10.45
C ILE A 109 19.09 6.77 -9.84
N TYR A 110 18.28 5.84 -10.37
CA TYR A 110 18.01 4.56 -9.70
C TYR A 110 18.59 3.35 -10.45
N PRO A 111 19.08 2.30 -9.73
CA PRO A 111 19.33 1.02 -10.38
C PRO A 111 18.02 0.44 -10.91
N VAL A 112 18.05 -0.19 -12.09
CA VAL A 112 16.85 -0.75 -12.74
C VAL A 112 16.86 -2.26 -12.59
N VAL A 113 15.69 -2.83 -12.26
CA VAL A 113 15.46 -4.28 -12.21
C VAL A 113 14.38 -4.68 -13.22
N LEU A 114 14.54 -5.86 -13.79
CA LEU A 114 13.56 -6.46 -14.68
C LEU A 114 12.63 -7.37 -13.88
N ASP A 115 11.35 -7.31 -14.21
CA ASP A 115 10.37 -8.25 -13.71
C ASP A 115 10.33 -9.53 -14.54
N GLU A 116 9.65 -10.57 -14.05
CA GLU A 116 9.43 -11.85 -14.74
C GLU A 116 8.72 -11.65 -16.09
N ALA A 117 7.95 -10.57 -16.24
CA ALA A 117 7.28 -10.17 -17.49
C ALA A 117 8.17 -9.35 -18.44
N GLY A 118 9.39 -8.97 -18.03
CA GLY A 118 10.31 -8.12 -18.81
C GLY A 118 10.14 -6.62 -18.58
N ASP A 119 9.19 -6.20 -17.74
CA ASP A 119 8.97 -4.80 -17.38
C ASP A 119 10.15 -4.23 -16.55
N THR A 120 10.55 -2.99 -16.82
CA THR A 120 11.62 -2.29 -16.09
C THR A 120 11.09 -1.48 -14.92
N PHE A 121 11.69 -1.65 -13.73
CA PHE A 121 11.36 -0.90 -12.52
C PHE A 121 12.59 -0.30 -11.85
N LYS A 122 12.42 0.87 -11.22
CA LYS A 122 13.41 1.51 -10.36
C LYS A 122 13.54 0.74 -9.05
N TRP A 123 14.72 0.24 -8.73
CA TRP A 123 14.98 -0.49 -7.50
C TRP A 123 15.39 0.47 -6.38
N ASP A 124 14.52 0.62 -5.40
CA ASP A 124 14.75 1.48 -4.23
C ASP A 124 14.05 0.89 -3.00
N PRO A 125 14.59 -0.17 -2.38
CA PRO A 125 14.05 -0.71 -1.14
C PRO A 125 14.47 0.15 0.07
N VAL A 126 13.72 0.03 1.16
CA VAL A 126 14.10 0.62 2.45
C VAL A 126 15.42 -0.01 2.92
N LYS A 127 16.45 0.83 3.10
CA LYS A 127 17.81 0.41 3.51
C LYS A 127 17.89 0.15 4.99
#